data_AF-A0A2H5Y9Z5-F1
#
_entry.id   AF-A0A2H5Y9Z5-F1
#
_cell.length_a   1.000
_cell.length_b   1.000
_cell.length_c   1.000
_cell.angle_alpha   90.00
_cell.angle_beta   90.00
_cell.angle_gamma   90.00
#
_symmetry.space_group_name_H-M   'P 1'
#
loop_
_entity.id
_entity.type
_entity.pdbx_description
1 polymer ?
#
loop_
_entity_poly.entity_id
_entity_poly.type
_entity_poly.pdbx_seq_one_letter_code
_entity_poly.pdbx_strand_id
1 'polypeptide(L)'
;MESAWDRWLERVLEDESWRSGLTDDQAERLLRWALSRLGPRPEETGETLRQAMRRIRRAAQASEEEARALLSEWGLPVPSGWEGWTVEERLGWMLEALASWQP
;
A
#
# COMPACT_ATOMS: atom_id res chain seq x y z
N MET A 1 -20.34 -18.70 7.53
CA MET A 1 -18.98 -19.25 7.67
C MET A 1 -18.08 -18.22 7.03
N GLU A 2 -17.37 -17.42 7.82
CA GLU A 2 -16.28 -16.61 7.27
C GLU A 2 -15.26 -17.55 6.64
N SER A 3 -14.92 -17.25 5.40
CA SER A 3 -13.92 -18.01 4.69
C SER A 3 -12.56 -17.83 5.38
N ALA A 4 -11.64 -18.79 5.20
CA ALA A 4 -10.25 -18.59 5.65
C ALA A 4 -9.62 -17.33 5.03
N TRP A 5 -10.19 -16.92 3.89
CA TRP A 5 -9.89 -15.71 3.16
C TRP A 5 -10.26 -14.44 3.93
N ASP A 6 -11.51 -14.32 4.39
CA ASP A 6 -11.99 -13.14 5.14
C ASP A 6 -11.15 -12.91 6.42
N ARG A 7 -10.81 -13.99 7.13
CA ARG A 7 -9.98 -13.93 8.34
C ARG A 7 -8.53 -13.54 8.08
N TRP A 8 -7.94 -13.96 6.97
CA TRP A 8 -6.60 -13.51 6.58
C TRP A 8 -6.63 -12.02 6.23
N LEU A 9 -7.68 -11.59 5.53
CA LEU A 9 -7.90 -10.23 5.09
C LEU A 9 -8.03 -9.27 6.27
N GLU A 10 -8.90 -9.59 7.22
CA GLU A 10 -9.09 -8.86 8.47
C GLU A 10 -7.80 -8.74 9.25
N ARG A 11 -7.04 -9.84 9.36
CA ARG A 11 -5.77 -9.82 10.08
C ARG A 11 -4.71 -8.95 9.42
N VAL A 12 -4.67 -8.88 8.09
CA VAL A 12 -3.79 -7.95 7.36
C VAL A 12 -4.23 -6.51 7.58
N LEU A 13 -5.53 -6.23 7.55
CA LEU A 13 -6.07 -4.90 7.83
C LEU A 13 -5.81 -4.48 9.28
N GLU A 14 -6.01 -5.36 10.24
CA GLU A 14 -5.70 -5.12 11.65
C GLU A 14 -4.21 -4.88 11.85
N ASP A 15 -3.34 -5.74 11.31
CA ASP A 15 -1.88 -5.56 11.42
C ASP A 15 -1.44 -4.22 10.81
N GLU A 16 -2.01 -3.82 9.68
CA GLU A 16 -1.68 -2.55 9.04
C GLU A 16 -2.31 -1.35 9.76
N SER A 17 -3.57 -1.41 10.19
CA SER A 17 -4.20 -0.35 11.00
C SER A 17 -3.41 -0.12 12.30
N TRP A 18 -3.07 -1.20 13.02
CA TRP A 18 -2.32 -1.13 14.29
C TRP A 18 -0.85 -0.73 14.14
N ARG A 19 -0.10 -1.34 13.21
CA ARG A 19 1.34 -1.08 13.08
C ARG A 19 1.62 0.17 12.29
N SER A 20 0.66 0.64 11.50
CA SER A 20 0.88 1.66 10.49
C SER A 20 0.31 3.02 10.79
N GLY A 21 -0.58 3.11 11.79
CA GLY A 21 -1.29 4.35 12.08
C GLY A 21 -2.13 4.81 10.88
N LEU A 22 -2.47 3.88 9.99
CA LEU A 22 -3.39 4.12 8.90
C LEU A 22 -4.80 4.14 9.47
N THR A 23 -5.66 4.94 8.85
CA THR A 23 -7.09 4.78 9.09
C THR A 23 -7.57 3.48 8.44
N ASP A 24 -8.66 2.91 8.93
CA ASP A 24 -9.23 1.69 8.37
C ASP A 24 -9.56 1.85 6.87
N ASP A 25 -9.99 3.04 6.45
CA ASP A 25 -10.25 3.38 5.04
C ASP A 25 -8.97 3.32 4.17
N GLN A 26 -7.84 3.77 4.70
CA GLN A 26 -6.54 3.71 4.01
C GLN A 26 -6.06 2.27 3.87
N ALA A 27 -6.20 1.48 4.94
CA ALA A 27 -5.87 0.06 4.93
C ALA A 27 -6.75 -0.70 3.92
N GLU A 28 -8.05 -0.42 3.87
CA GLU A 28 -8.99 -1.03 2.93
C GLU A 28 -8.64 -0.68 1.47
N ARG A 29 -8.30 0.58 1.18
CA ARG A 29 -7.87 1.00 -0.17
C ARG A 29 -6.61 0.28 -0.63
N LEU A 30 -5.61 0.19 0.25
CA LEU A 30 -4.35 -0.51 -0.03
C LEU A 30 -4.59 -1.99 -0.33
N LEU A 31 -5.49 -2.61 0.44
CA LEU A 31 -5.90 -3.99 0.27
C LEU A 31 -6.71 -4.22 -1.02
N ARG A 32 -7.63 -3.34 -1.39
CA ARG A 32 -8.38 -3.48 -2.66
C ARG A 32 -7.43 -3.42 -3.87
N TRP A 33 -6.47 -2.50 -3.84
CA TRP A 33 -5.40 -2.42 -4.86
C TRP A 33 -4.63 -3.74 -4.94
N ALA A 34 -4.23 -4.28 -3.79
CA ALA A 34 -3.52 -5.53 -3.64
C ALA A 34 -4.24 -6.72 -4.29
N LEU A 35 -5.53 -6.90 -3.96
CA LEU A 35 -6.37 -7.97 -4.50
C LEU A 35 -6.55 -7.88 -6.00
N SER A 36 -6.69 -6.66 -6.53
CA SER A 36 -6.91 -6.43 -7.96
C SER A 36 -5.72 -6.82 -8.84
N ARG A 37 -4.51 -6.88 -8.27
CA ARG A 37 -3.26 -7.11 -9.01
C ARG A 37 -2.69 -8.50 -8.86
N LEU A 38 -2.79 -9.08 -7.67
CA LEU A 38 -2.13 -10.36 -7.35
C LEU A 38 -3.07 -11.56 -7.49
N GLY A 39 -4.31 -11.31 -7.92
CA GLY A 39 -5.31 -12.33 -8.14
C GLY A 39 -5.85 -12.94 -6.84
N PRO A 40 -6.76 -13.92 -6.94
CA PRO A 40 -7.45 -14.49 -5.79
C PRO A 40 -6.62 -15.50 -4.98
N ARG A 41 -5.29 -15.61 -5.22
CA ARG A 41 -4.38 -16.56 -4.57
C ARG A 41 -3.23 -15.85 -3.83
N PRO A 42 -3.51 -15.30 -2.65
CA PRO A 42 -2.58 -14.52 -1.85
C PRO A 42 -1.63 -15.40 -1.03
N GLU A 43 -1.83 -16.71 -0.96
CA GLU A 43 -0.86 -17.61 -0.34
C GLU A 43 0.41 -17.73 -1.22
N GLU A 44 0.25 -17.61 -2.55
CA GLU A 44 1.34 -17.63 -3.52
C GLU A 44 2.02 -16.25 -3.67
N THR A 45 1.33 -15.15 -3.29
CA THR A 45 1.76 -13.75 -3.50
C THR A 45 1.81 -12.89 -2.24
N GLY A 46 1.47 -13.46 -1.07
CA GLY A 46 1.17 -12.69 0.14
C GLY A 46 2.36 -12.01 0.77
N GLU A 47 3.57 -12.58 0.65
CA GLU A 47 4.77 -11.91 1.13
C GLU A 47 5.17 -10.74 0.23
N THR A 48 5.14 -10.93 -1.10
CA THR A 48 5.30 -9.86 -2.09
C THR A 48 4.30 -8.74 -1.83
N LEU A 49 3.07 -9.11 -1.48
CA LEU A 49 2.03 -8.16 -1.18
C LEU A 49 2.30 -7.35 0.09
N ARG A 50 2.62 -8.02 1.19
CA ARG A 50 3.00 -7.33 2.43
C ARG A 50 4.21 -6.44 2.23
N GLN A 51 5.15 -6.83 1.38
CA GLN A 51 6.30 -5.98 1.04
C GLN A 51 5.87 -4.74 0.27
N ALA A 52 5.02 -4.88 -0.75
CA ALA A 52 4.49 -3.75 -1.50
C ALA A 52 3.69 -2.80 -0.58
N MET A 53 2.79 -3.32 0.25
CA MET A 53 2.00 -2.55 1.20
C MET A 53 2.89 -1.79 2.20
N ARG A 54 3.86 -2.47 2.83
CA ARG A 54 4.83 -1.84 3.75
C ARG A 54 5.64 -0.75 3.07
N ARG A 55 6.01 -0.94 1.81
CA ARG A 55 6.80 0.02 1.04
C ARG A 55 5.98 1.24 0.64
N ILE A 56 4.73 1.07 0.16
CA ILE A 56 3.79 2.16 -0.12
C ILE A 56 3.57 2.99 1.15
N ARG A 57 3.33 2.31 2.28
CA ARG A 57 3.17 2.97 3.57
C ARG A 57 4.42 3.77 3.98
N ARG A 58 5.59 3.14 3.93
CA ARG A 58 6.84 3.80 4.30
C ARG A 58 7.08 5.04 3.44
N ALA A 59 6.78 4.96 2.14
CA ALA A 59 6.85 6.11 1.26
C ALA A 59 5.88 7.22 1.70
N ALA A 60 4.61 6.90 2.01
CA ALA A 60 3.60 7.89 2.42
C ALA A 60 4.03 8.73 3.65
N GLN A 61 4.72 8.09 4.59
CA GLN A 61 5.14 8.70 5.86
C GLN A 61 6.56 9.29 5.80
N ALA A 62 7.32 8.98 4.75
CA ALA A 62 8.70 9.40 4.58
C ALA A 62 8.81 10.86 4.11
N SER A 63 10.02 11.41 4.30
CA SER A 63 10.44 12.62 3.61
C SER A 63 10.48 12.40 2.09
N GLU A 64 10.52 13.49 1.33
CA GLU A 64 10.59 13.44 -0.14
C GLU A 64 11.78 12.59 -0.64
N GLU A 65 12.94 12.69 0.01
CA GLU A 65 14.14 11.96 -0.37
C GLU A 65 13.99 10.45 -0.17
N GLU A 66 13.47 10.03 1.00
CA GLU A 66 13.25 8.62 1.30
C GLU A 66 12.07 8.06 0.47
N ALA A 67 11.00 8.83 0.27
CA ALA A 67 9.92 8.47 -0.62
C ALA A 67 10.41 8.26 -2.05
N ARG A 68 11.36 9.08 -2.53
CA ARG A 68 11.97 8.92 -3.87
C ARG A 68 12.73 7.62 -4.00
N ALA A 69 13.54 7.26 -3.01
CA ALA A 69 14.23 5.98 -2.99
C ALA A 69 13.23 4.81 -3.02
N LEU A 70 12.19 4.88 -2.19
CA LEU A 70 11.17 3.85 -2.11
C LEU A 70 10.39 3.70 -3.43
N LEU A 71 9.95 4.81 -4.02
CA LEU A 71 9.12 4.79 -5.24
C LEU A 71 9.91 4.47 -6.52
N SER A 72 11.23 4.68 -6.53
CA SER A 72 12.09 4.39 -7.68
C SER A 72 12.06 2.93 -8.13
N GLU A 73 11.84 1.97 -7.22
CA GLU A 73 11.72 0.55 -7.57
C GLU A 73 10.48 0.25 -8.42
N TRP A 74 9.47 1.13 -8.38
CA TRP A 74 8.30 1.07 -9.24
C TRP A 74 8.37 2.05 -10.42
N GLY A 75 9.52 2.71 -10.62
CA GLY A 75 9.70 3.74 -11.64
C GLY A 75 8.85 4.99 -11.41
N LEU A 76 8.34 5.20 -10.18
CA LEU A 76 7.42 6.29 -9.88
C LEU A 76 8.18 7.54 -9.41
N PRO A 77 7.94 8.72 -10.03
CA PRO A 77 8.52 9.97 -9.58
C PRO A 77 7.76 10.53 -8.37
N VAL A 78 8.46 11.15 -7.43
CA VAL A 78 7.80 11.88 -6.34
C VAL A 78 7.24 13.21 -6.86
N PRO A 79 5.94 13.52 -6.63
CA PRO A 79 5.32 14.78 -7.03
C PRO A 79 5.97 16.01 -6.37
N SER A 80 5.94 17.14 -7.10
CA SER A 80 6.28 18.43 -6.52
C SER A 80 5.31 18.81 -5.40
N GLY A 81 5.83 19.21 -4.24
CA GLY A 81 5.01 19.56 -3.08
C GLY A 81 4.70 18.40 -2.14
N TRP A 82 5.39 17.25 -2.28
CA TRP A 82 5.25 16.08 -1.42
C TRP A 82 5.20 16.41 0.08
N GLU A 83 6.13 17.27 0.54
CA GLU A 83 6.21 17.68 1.95
C GLU A 83 4.99 18.47 2.43
N GLY A 84 4.23 19.09 1.52
CA GLY A 84 3.00 19.80 1.83
C GLY A 84 1.76 18.90 1.87
N TRP A 85 1.87 17.65 1.42
CA TRP A 85 0.75 16.70 1.37
C TRP A 85 0.61 15.93 2.67
N THR A 86 -0.62 15.68 3.05
CA THR A 86 -0.98 14.72 4.10
C THR A 86 -0.61 13.30 3.68
N VAL A 87 -0.48 12.40 4.66
CA VAL A 87 -0.25 10.97 4.41
C VAL A 87 -1.36 10.39 3.53
N GLU A 88 -2.60 10.84 3.68
CA GLU A 88 -3.73 10.37 2.87
C GLU A 88 -3.62 10.79 1.41
N GLU A 89 -3.26 12.05 1.14
CA GLU A 89 -3.04 12.54 -0.23
C GLU A 89 -1.89 11.80 -0.91
N ARG A 90 -0.79 11.58 -0.18
CA ARG A 90 0.35 10.79 -0.67
C ARG A 90 -0.06 9.34 -1.00
N LEU A 91 -0.83 8.71 -0.12
CA LEU A 91 -1.33 7.34 -0.31
C LEU A 91 -2.27 7.26 -1.50
N GLY A 92 -3.22 8.20 -1.62
CA GLY A 92 -4.15 8.28 -2.74
C GLY A 92 -3.42 8.40 -4.07
N TRP A 93 -2.48 9.34 -4.17
CA TRP A 93 -1.66 9.51 -5.36
C TRP A 93 -0.84 8.25 -5.68
N MET A 94 -0.20 7.61 -4.69
CA MET A 94 0.58 6.39 -4.94
C MET A 94 -0.28 5.25 -5.46
N LEU A 95 -1.48 5.05 -4.90
CA LEU A 95 -2.39 4.00 -5.35
C LEU A 95 -2.88 4.25 -6.78
N GLU A 96 -3.12 5.50 -7.16
CA GLU A 96 -3.44 5.90 -8.53
C GLU A 96 -2.25 5.72 -9.48
N ALA A 97 -1.05 6.14 -9.08
CA ALA A 97 0.16 6.01 -9.88
C ALA A 97 0.51 4.53 -10.11
N LEU A 98 0.40 3.72 -9.06
CA LEU A 98 0.57 2.28 -9.11
C LEU A 98 -0.58 1.58 -9.83
N ALA A 99 -1.71 2.25 -10.13
CA ALA A 99 -2.86 1.65 -10.81
C ALA A 99 -2.55 1.18 -12.24
N SER A 100 -1.46 1.67 -12.84
CA SER A 100 -0.95 1.22 -14.14
C SER A 100 0.30 0.32 -14.05
N TRP A 101 0.88 0.18 -12.85
CA TRP A 101 2.11 -0.59 -12.65
C TRP A 101 1.84 -2.10 -12.70
N GLN A 102 2.72 -2.82 -13.41
CA GLN A 102 2.79 -4.28 -13.50
C GLN A 102 4.18 -4.75 -13.05
N PRO A 103 4.28 -5.84 -12.25
CA PRO A 103 5.54 -6.41 -11.79
C PRO A 103 6.37 -7.06 -12.90
#